data_AF-A0A076LAJ6-F1
#
_entry.id   AF-A0A076LAJ6-F1
#
_cell.length_a   1.000
_cell.length_b   1.000
_cell.length_c   1.000
_cell.angle_alpha   90.00
_cell.angle_beta   90.00
_cell.angle_gamma   90.00
#
_symmetry.space_group_name_H-M   'P 1'
#
loop_
_entity.id
_entity.type
_entity.pdbx_description
1 polymer ?
#
loop_
_entity_poly.entity_id
_entity_poly.type
_entity_poly.pdbx_seq_one_letter_code
_entity_poly.pdbx_strand_id
1 'polypeptide(L)'
;MDIVDYLRDAIDYTKSDIKNFVIGWILLSLTWFLISIAKYTASWEVYLILMIIFLIQCGYYIKIMKETLNGSNKLPDWNNCPKLLIDGLLYDIGALMLLFISLIPAFVGVVLYIAGLHFLVKTFSSIFEIIMDIGVWIAILGFIFGCLVFLIYLPISTANFANKGFFGFFEFKNLFKMMNLKYIVLAIVVYVLTSLVYFIVYLIIVFGIMIALYLIYGSFEMVYIKIGVEKDYLLIGLIAFISSVIFGVSTLILYILYHRIFANYYKNTIGKVRVWK
;
A
#
# COMPACT_ATOMS: atom_id res chain seq x y z
N MET A 1 -25.69 3.50 1.05
CA MET A 1 -24.45 4.28 0.87
C MET A 1 -24.02 4.21 -0.57
N ASP A 2 -24.06 5.36 -1.20
CA ASP A 2 -23.39 5.59 -2.47
C ASP A 2 -21.93 6.01 -2.23
N ILE A 3 -21.16 6.13 -3.30
CA ILE A 3 -19.70 6.35 -3.22
C ILE A 3 -19.38 7.63 -2.45
N VAL A 4 -20.18 8.69 -2.65
CA VAL A 4 -20.04 9.96 -1.95
C VAL A 4 -20.24 9.80 -0.44
N ASP A 5 -21.18 8.96 0.00
CA ASP A 5 -21.42 8.71 1.42
C ASP A 5 -20.22 8.02 2.07
N TYR A 6 -19.60 7.05 1.37
CA TYR A 6 -18.42 6.35 1.87
C TYR A 6 -17.24 7.32 2.04
N LEU A 7 -17.03 8.21 1.08
CA LEU A 7 -15.97 9.21 1.14
C LEU A 7 -16.21 10.21 2.27
N ARG A 8 -17.45 10.71 2.42
CA ARG A 8 -17.79 11.67 3.47
C ARG A 8 -17.62 11.07 4.87
N ASP A 9 -18.18 9.88 5.11
CA ASP A 9 -18.01 9.17 6.38
C ASP A 9 -16.52 8.98 6.71
N ALA A 10 -15.72 8.58 5.73
CA ALA A 10 -14.31 8.36 5.95
C ALA A 10 -13.54 9.66 6.25
N ILE A 11 -13.88 10.77 5.60
CA ILE A 11 -13.28 12.09 5.89
C ILE A 11 -13.64 12.53 7.32
N ASP A 12 -14.91 12.40 7.71
CA ASP A 12 -15.35 12.77 9.06
C ASP A 12 -14.68 11.88 10.12
N TYR A 13 -14.51 10.59 9.81
CA TYR A 13 -13.79 9.65 10.66
C TYR A 13 -12.33 10.07 10.91
N THR A 14 -11.62 10.64 9.93
CA THR A 14 -10.24 11.13 10.13
C THR A 14 -10.14 12.24 11.19
N LYS A 15 -11.22 13.00 11.40
CA LYS A 15 -11.30 14.12 12.34
C LYS A 15 -11.86 13.72 13.71
N SER A 16 -12.28 12.47 13.86
CA SER A 16 -13.04 11.99 15.03
C SER A 16 -12.23 11.99 16.33
N ASP A 17 -10.90 11.84 16.25
CA ASP A 17 -10.00 11.89 17.39
C ASP A 17 -8.65 12.49 16.98
N ILE A 18 -8.46 13.77 17.28
CA ILE A 18 -7.25 14.53 16.91
C ILE A 18 -6.00 13.98 17.60
N LYS A 19 -6.12 13.44 18.82
CA LYS A 19 -4.96 12.93 19.57
C LYS A 19 -4.39 11.70 18.85
N ASN A 20 -5.25 10.74 18.52
CA ASN A 20 -4.81 9.52 17.82
C ASN A 20 -4.36 9.81 16.39
N PHE A 21 -4.98 10.80 15.73
CA PHE A 21 -4.52 11.28 14.44
C PHE A 21 -3.09 11.85 14.50
N VAL A 22 -2.79 12.73 15.47
CA VAL A 22 -1.46 13.34 15.62
C VAL A 22 -0.39 12.30 15.92
N ILE A 23 -0.69 11.29 16.77
CA ILE A 23 0.26 10.19 17.03
C ILE A 23 0.59 9.44 15.73
N GLY A 24 -0.44 9.10 14.94
CA GLY A 24 -0.24 8.45 13.64
C GLY A 24 0.56 9.29 12.67
N TRP A 25 0.34 10.60 12.67
CA TRP A 25 1.05 11.53 11.80
C TRP A 25 2.54 11.58 12.15
N ILE A 26 2.87 11.70 13.44
CA ILE A 26 4.27 11.67 13.90
C ILE A 26 4.95 10.35 13.50
N LEU A 27 4.28 9.21 13.72
CA LEU A 27 4.83 7.90 13.38
C LEU A 27 5.10 7.75 11.88
N LEU A 28 4.16 8.14 11.01
CA LEU A 28 4.34 8.08 9.56
C LEU A 28 5.39 9.09 9.05
N SER A 29 5.46 10.27 9.66
CA SER A 29 6.49 11.26 9.34
C SER A 29 7.87 10.73 9.70
N LEU A 30 8.00 10.02 10.83
CA LEU A 30 9.23 9.35 11.21
C LEU A 30 9.59 8.23 10.22
N THR A 31 8.62 7.42 9.78
CA THR A 31 8.84 6.39 8.74
C THR A 31 9.39 7.00 7.46
N TRP A 32 8.74 8.03 6.92
CA TRP A 32 9.17 8.70 5.69
C TRP A 32 10.54 9.38 5.86
N PHE A 33 10.82 9.94 7.04
CA PHE A 33 12.11 10.53 7.34
C PHE A 33 13.20 9.47 7.30
N LEU A 34 13.02 8.38 8.05
CA LEU A 34 13.94 7.25 8.10
C LEU A 34 14.19 6.64 6.72
N ILE A 35 13.16 6.46 5.89
CA ILE A 35 13.30 6.01 4.49
C ILE A 35 14.17 6.98 3.69
N SER A 36 13.92 8.29 3.84
CA SER A 36 14.64 9.33 3.10
C SER A 36 16.13 9.38 3.46
N ILE A 37 16.46 9.11 4.72
CA ILE A 37 17.85 9.10 5.21
C ILE A 37 18.54 7.73 5.15
N ALA A 38 17.79 6.63 5.03
CA ALA A 38 18.33 5.26 5.04
C ALA A 38 19.39 5.04 3.96
N LYS A 39 19.25 5.69 2.80
CA LYS A 39 20.24 5.62 1.70
C LYS A 39 21.60 6.25 2.06
N TYR A 40 21.66 7.10 3.09
CA TYR A 40 22.88 7.75 3.54
C TYR A 40 23.49 7.07 4.77
N THR A 41 22.70 6.34 5.55
CA THR A 41 23.16 5.65 6.78
C THR A 41 23.44 4.17 6.56
N ALA A 42 22.80 3.53 5.56
CA ALA A 42 23.01 2.16 5.08
C ALA A 42 23.18 1.08 6.18
N SER A 43 22.56 1.27 7.34
CA SER A 43 22.70 0.37 8.49
C SER A 43 21.50 -0.59 8.54
N TRP A 44 21.76 -1.89 8.74
CA TRP A 44 20.72 -2.93 8.81
C TRP A 44 19.75 -2.68 9.97
N GLU A 45 20.21 -2.00 11.03
CA GLU A 45 19.41 -1.58 12.17
C GLU A 45 18.29 -0.61 11.77
N VAL A 46 18.56 0.33 10.86
CA VAL A 46 17.54 1.27 10.34
C VAL A 46 16.45 0.52 9.58
N TYR A 47 16.81 -0.50 8.78
CA TYR A 47 15.83 -1.32 8.07
C TYR A 47 14.96 -2.14 9.01
N LEU A 48 15.52 -2.69 10.09
CA LEU A 48 14.73 -3.40 11.11
C LEU A 48 13.76 -2.48 11.84
N ILE A 49 14.19 -1.27 12.21
CA ILE A 49 13.31 -0.27 12.81
C ILE A 49 12.18 0.10 11.85
N LEU A 50 12.50 0.35 10.58
CA LEU A 50 11.50 0.63 9.54
C LEU A 50 10.48 -0.50 9.39
N MET A 51 10.95 -1.75 9.38
CA MET A 51 10.09 -2.93 9.29
C MET A 51 9.13 -3.02 10.49
N ILE A 52 9.63 -2.83 11.72
CA ILE A 52 8.80 -2.87 12.94
C ILE A 52 7.74 -1.75 12.91
N ILE A 53 8.14 -0.52 12.55
CA ILE A 53 7.19 0.61 12.47
C ILE A 53 6.13 0.33 11.40
N PHE A 54 6.53 -0.20 10.23
CA PHE A 54 5.60 -0.59 9.17
C PHE A 54 4.59 -1.64 9.65
N LEU A 55 5.04 -2.68 10.35
CA LEU A 55 4.13 -3.70 10.90
C LEU A 55 3.15 -3.11 11.93
N ILE A 56 3.60 -2.20 12.80
CA ILE A 56 2.71 -1.51 13.75
C ILE A 56 1.66 -0.68 13.00
N GLN A 57 2.04 0.02 11.94
CA GLN A 57 1.11 0.80 11.11
C GLN A 57 0.09 -0.10 10.41
N CYS A 58 0.52 -1.21 9.82
CA CYS A 58 -0.38 -2.22 9.25
C CYS A 58 -1.39 -2.71 10.30
N GLY A 59 -0.91 -3.08 11.49
CA GLY A 59 -1.78 -3.48 12.59
C GLY A 59 -2.78 -2.41 13.02
N TYR A 60 -2.37 -1.15 13.03
CA TYR A 60 -3.26 -0.03 13.32
C TYR A 60 -4.39 0.09 12.30
N TYR A 61 -4.08 -0.06 11.01
CA TYR A 61 -5.10 -0.03 9.97
C TYR A 61 -6.08 -1.21 10.03
N ILE A 62 -5.59 -2.38 10.46
CA ILE A 62 -6.46 -3.52 10.79
C ILE A 62 -7.37 -3.19 11.98
N LYS A 63 -6.86 -2.52 13.01
CA LYS A 63 -7.66 -2.04 14.14
C LYS A 63 -8.74 -1.06 13.68
N ILE A 64 -8.44 -0.14 12.76
CA ILE A 64 -9.45 0.75 12.14
C ILE A 64 -10.57 -0.06 11.47
N MET A 65 -10.22 -1.08 10.68
CA MET A 65 -11.22 -1.92 10.03
C MET A 65 -12.08 -2.66 11.07
N LYS A 66 -11.48 -3.25 12.11
CA LYS A 66 -12.20 -3.92 13.21
C LYS A 66 -13.20 -2.98 13.89
N GLU A 67 -12.75 -1.80 14.30
CA GLU A 67 -13.60 -0.80 14.94
C GLU A 67 -14.74 -0.33 14.02
N THR A 68 -14.45 -0.16 12.73
CA THR A 68 -15.46 0.20 11.72
C THR A 68 -16.53 -0.89 11.57
N LEU A 69 -16.11 -2.15 11.49
CA LEU A 69 -17.03 -3.30 11.43
C LEU A 69 -17.93 -3.35 12.66
N ASN A 70 -17.37 -3.07 13.84
CA ASN A 70 -18.09 -2.97 15.11
C ASN A 70 -18.99 -1.72 15.22
N GLY A 71 -18.92 -0.79 14.27
CA GLY A 71 -19.76 0.40 14.21
C GLY A 71 -19.23 1.60 15.01
N SER A 72 -17.96 1.56 15.41
CA SER A 72 -17.30 2.73 15.99
C SER A 72 -17.14 3.84 14.94
N ASN A 73 -17.38 5.08 15.35
CA ASN A 73 -17.17 6.28 14.54
C ASN A 73 -15.98 7.12 15.04
N LYS A 74 -15.14 6.53 15.91
CA LYS A 74 -13.92 7.17 16.41
C LYS A 74 -12.68 6.40 15.99
N LEU A 75 -11.59 7.13 15.73
CA LEU A 75 -10.27 6.53 15.48
C LEU A 75 -9.82 5.72 16.70
N PRO A 76 -9.26 4.52 16.50
CA PRO A 76 -8.74 3.72 17.59
C PRO A 76 -7.50 4.37 18.20
N ASP A 77 -7.27 4.08 19.48
CA ASP A 77 -6.01 4.41 20.14
C ASP A 77 -4.83 3.59 19.59
N TRP A 78 -3.62 4.10 19.79
CA TRP A 78 -2.36 3.42 19.46
C TRP A 78 -1.85 2.51 20.59
N ASN A 79 -2.65 2.27 21.64
CA ASN A 79 -2.23 1.45 22.77
C ASN A 79 -2.14 -0.02 22.34
N ASN A 80 -1.44 -0.80 23.19
CA ASN A 80 -1.21 -2.22 22.97
C ASN A 80 -0.42 -2.49 21.67
N CYS A 81 0.74 -1.83 21.53
CA CYS A 81 1.68 -2.03 20.43
C CYS A 81 1.99 -3.50 20.13
N PRO A 82 2.15 -4.41 21.13
CA PRO A 82 2.35 -5.84 20.83
C PRO A 82 1.21 -6.44 20.01
N LYS A 83 -0.04 -6.07 20.30
CA LYS A 83 -1.19 -6.54 19.51
C LYS A 83 -1.21 -5.96 18.11
N LEU A 84 -0.86 -4.68 17.95
CA LEU A 84 -0.71 -4.05 16.62
C LEU A 84 0.37 -4.75 15.80
N LEU A 85 1.53 -5.02 16.40
CA LEU A 85 2.63 -5.72 15.73
C LEU A 85 2.20 -7.12 15.24
N ILE A 86 1.52 -7.90 16.07
CA ILE A 86 1.02 -9.24 15.70
C ILE A 86 -0.03 -9.14 14.58
N ASP A 87 -1.02 -8.25 14.72
CA ASP A 87 -2.07 -8.10 13.71
C ASP A 87 -1.48 -7.62 12.37
N GLY A 88 -0.47 -6.74 12.42
CA GLY A 88 0.27 -6.27 11.24
C GLY A 88 1.11 -7.34 10.58
N LEU A 89 1.82 -8.17 11.37
CA LEU A 89 2.57 -9.32 10.85
C LEU A 89 1.65 -10.34 10.17
N LEU A 90 0.52 -10.67 10.80
CA LEU A 90 -0.47 -11.58 10.22
C LEU A 90 -1.08 -11.01 8.94
N TYR A 91 -1.34 -9.69 8.90
CA TYR A 91 -1.78 -9.00 7.70
C TYR A 91 -0.74 -9.11 6.58
N ASP A 92 0.52 -8.79 6.87
CA ASP A 92 1.60 -8.77 5.89
C ASP A 92 1.84 -10.16 5.29
N ILE A 93 1.91 -11.20 6.13
CA ILE A 93 2.02 -12.60 5.69
C ILE A 93 0.82 -12.98 4.82
N GLY A 94 -0.41 -12.64 5.25
CA GLY A 94 -1.62 -12.95 4.49
C GLY A 94 -1.66 -12.26 3.13
N ALA A 95 -1.28 -10.98 3.08
CA ALA A 95 -1.19 -10.20 1.85
C ALA A 95 -0.09 -10.75 0.92
N LEU A 96 1.07 -11.13 1.43
CA LEU A 96 2.14 -11.76 0.65
C LEU A 96 1.70 -13.11 0.08
N MET A 97 1.08 -13.97 0.87
CA MET A 97 0.53 -15.24 0.38
C MET A 97 -0.49 -15.02 -0.73
N LEU A 98 -1.38 -14.04 -0.57
CA LEU A 98 -2.36 -13.67 -1.58
C LEU A 98 -1.70 -13.16 -2.87
N LEU A 99 -0.65 -12.35 -2.74
CA LEU A 99 0.15 -11.87 -3.88
C LEU A 99 0.76 -13.07 -4.64
N PHE A 100 1.38 -14.02 -3.95
CA PHE A 100 1.95 -15.21 -4.59
C PHE A 100 0.87 -16.05 -5.29
N ILE A 101 -0.29 -16.24 -4.66
CA ILE A 101 -1.42 -16.96 -5.27
C ILE A 101 -1.88 -16.25 -6.54
N SER A 102 -1.97 -14.92 -6.53
CA SER A 102 -2.38 -14.15 -7.70
C SER A 102 -1.36 -14.21 -8.85
N LEU A 103 -0.08 -14.41 -8.54
CA LEU A 103 1.02 -14.47 -9.50
C LEU A 103 1.30 -15.88 -10.06
N ILE A 104 0.49 -16.90 -9.70
CA ILE A 104 0.63 -18.27 -10.24
C ILE A 104 0.75 -18.29 -11.77
N PRO A 105 -0.07 -17.57 -12.56
CA PRO A 105 0.07 -17.55 -14.02
C PRO A 105 1.43 -17.03 -14.49
N ALA A 106 1.98 -16.02 -13.81
CA ALA A 106 3.29 -15.47 -14.13
C ALA A 106 4.40 -16.52 -13.90
N PHE A 107 4.33 -17.25 -12.79
CA PHE A 107 5.29 -18.33 -12.49
C PHE A 107 5.23 -19.46 -13.52
N VAL A 108 4.03 -19.83 -13.98
CA VAL A 108 3.88 -20.81 -15.07
C VAL A 108 4.60 -20.34 -16.33
N GLY A 109 4.44 -19.07 -16.72
CA GLY A 109 5.16 -18.49 -17.87
C GLY A 109 6.69 -18.53 -17.71
N VAL A 110 7.19 -18.17 -16.52
CA VAL A 110 8.63 -18.23 -16.21
C VAL A 110 9.17 -19.66 -16.31
N VAL A 111 8.44 -20.64 -15.78
CA VAL A 111 8.83 -22.05 -15.87
C VAL A 111 8.88 -22.52 -17.33
N LEU A 112 7.88 -22.14 -18.14
CA LEU A 112 7.88 -22.45 -19.58
C LEU A 112 9.07 -21.84 -20.31
N TYR A 113 9.41 -20.58 -19.99
CA TYR A 113 10.57 -19.90 -20.56
C TYR A 113 11.88 -20.64 -20.22
N ILE A 114 12.10 -20.96 -18.93
CA ILE A 114 13.31 -21.65 -18.48
C ILE A 114 13.41 -23.05 -19.09
N ALA A 115 12.30 -23.79 -19.13
CA ALA A 115 12.26 -25.12 -19.74
C ALA A 115 12.56 -25.04 -21.24
N GLY A 116 11.93 -24.10 -21.96
CA GLY A 116 12.20 -23.85 -23.37
C GLY A 116 13.67 -23.53 -23.63
N LEU A 117 14.27 -22.64 -22.84
CA LEU A 117 15.69 -22.29 -22.94
C LEU A 117 16.61 -23.50 -22.72
N HIS A 118 16.33 -24.30 -21.69
CA HIS A 118 17.12 -25.50 -21.39
C HIS A 118 17.13 -26.49 -22.56
N PHE A 119 15.96 -26.75 -23.16
CA PHE A 119 15.85 -27.67 -24.28
C PHE A 119 16.35 -27.08 -25.60
N LEU A 120 16.19 -25.77 -25.82
CA LEU A 120 16.73 -25.08 -26.99
C LEU A 120 18.26 -25.23 -27.04
N VAL A 121 18.95 -24.94 -25.94
CA VAL A 121 20.41 -25.08 -25.84
C VAL A 121 20.87 -26.53 -26.09
N LYS A 122 20.05 -27.51 -25.73
CA LYS A 122 20.39 -28.93 -25.87
C LYS A 122 20.09 -29.50 -27.26
N THR A 123 19.03 -29.03 -27.92
CA THR A 123 18.49 -29.65 -29.13
C THR A 123 18.57 -28.77 -30.38
N PHE A 124 18.80 -27.46 -30.21
CA PHE A 124 18.76 -26.46 -31.28
C PHE A 124 17.48 -26.53 -32.13
N SER A 125 16.35 -26.94 -31.53
CA SER A 125 15.06 -27.05 -32.20
C SER A 125 14.25 -25.76 -32.08
N SER A 126 13.75 -25.26 -33.20
CA SER A 126 12.91 -24.06 -33.30
C SER A 126 11.59 -24.17 -32.53
N ILE A 127 11.11 -25.39 -32.23
CA ILE A 127 9.92 -25.60 -31.40
C ILE A 127 10.14 -25.04 -29.98
N PHE A 128 11.37 -25.12 -29.46
CA PHE A 128 11.67 -24.61 -28.13
C PHE A 128 11.79 -23.08 -28.10
N GLU A 129 12.14 -22.43 -29.21
CA GLU A 129 12.04 -20.97 -29.34
C GLU A 129 10.59 -20.51 -29.20
N ILE A 130 9.66 -21.19 -29.89
CA ILE A 130 8.23 -20.90 -29.79
C ILE A 130 7.71 -21.09 -28.34
N ILE A 131 8.14 -22.16 -27.65
CA ILE A 131 7.77 -22.40 -26.25
C ILE A 131 8.30 -21.29 -25.35
N MET A 132 9.53 -20.82 -25.57
CA MET A 132 10.10 -19.69 -24.84
C MET A 132 9.27 -18.43 -25.03
N ASP A 133 8.95 -18.08 -26.27
CA ASP A 133 8.17 -16.88 -26.60
C ASP A 133 6.79 -16.92 -25.95
N ILE A 134 6.10 -18.06 -26.03
CA ILE A 134 4.82 -18.28 -25.33
C ILE A 134 5.01 -18.10 -23.81
N GLY A 135 6.08 -18.67 -23.24
CA GLY A 135 6.42 -18.54 -21.83
C GLY A 135 6.59 -17.07 -21.40
N VAL A 136 7.31 -16.26 -22.19
CA VAL A 136 7.49 -14.83 -21.94
C VAL A 136 6.15 -14.09 -21.93
N TRP A 137 5.30 -14.32 -22.93
CA TRP A 137 3.99 -13.66 -23.00
C TRP A 137 3.08 -14.07 -21.85
N ILE A 138 3.05 -15.36 -21.47
CA ILE A 138 2.31 -15.83 -20.29
C ILE A 138 2.87 -15.19 -19.02
N ALA A 139 4.19 -15.03 -18.89
CA ALA A 139 4.79 -14.41 -17.72
C ALA A 139 4.38 -12.94 -17.58
N ILE A 140 4.46 -12.16 -18.68
CA ILE A 140 4.10 -10.74 -18.69
C ILE A 140 2.60 -10.55 -18.44
N LEU A 141 1.75 -11.24 -19.21
CA LEU A 141 0.29 -11.12 -19.06
C LEU A 141 -0.19 -11.66 -17.71
N GLY A 142 0.40 -12.77 -17.26
CA GLY A 142 0.14 -13.36 -15.96
C GLY A 142 0.54 -12.44 -14.81
N PHE A 143 1.65 -11.71 -14.93
CA PHE A 143 2.07 -10.73 -13.93
C PHE A 143 1.09 -9.55 -13.87
N ILE A 144 0.74 -8.96 -15.02
CA ILE A 144 -0.22 -7.85 -15.08
C ILE A 144 -1.58 -8.28 -14.52
N PHE A 145 -2.11 -9.40 -14.99
CA PHE A 145 -3.39 -9.93 -14.53
C PHE A 145 -3.35 -10.27 -13.03
N GLY A 146 -2.29 -10.92 -12.56
CA GLY A 146 -2.10 -11.27 -11.15
C GLY A 146 -2.08 -10.04 -10.25
N CYS A 147 -1.32 -9.00 -10.62
CA CYS A 147 -1.32 -7.73 -9.89
C CYS A 147 -2.70 -7.07 -9.87
N LEU A 148 -3.45 -7.07 -10.97
CA LEU A 148 -4.81 -6.52 -11.02
C LEU A 148 -5.77 -7.28 -10.10
N VAL A 149 -5.75 -8.62 -10.15
CA VAL A 149 -6.56 -9.47 -9.27
C VAL A 149 -6.20 -9.20 -7.80
N PHE A 150 -4.90 -9.13 -7.49
CA PHE A 150 -4.42 -8.82 -6.14
C PHE A 150 -4.95 -7.48 -5.64
N LEU A 151 -4.76 -6.41 -6.42
CA LEU A 151 -5.20 -5.06 -6.06
C LEU A 151 -6.70 -5.00 -5.80
N ILE A 152 -7.51 -5.62 -6.67
CA ILE A 152 -8.96 -5.58 -6.52
C ILE A 152 -9.44 -6.48 -5.38
N TYR A 153 -8.77 -7.61 -5.10
CA TYR A 153 -9.19 -8.55 -4.06
C TYR A 153 -8.70 -8.17 -2.66
N LEU A 154 -7.53 -7.53 -2.53
CA LEU A 154 -6.91 -7.20 -1.25
C LEU A 154 -7.80 -6.35 -0.31
N PRO A 155 -8.50 -5.28 -0.74
CA PRO A 155 -9.29 -4.47 0.18
C PRO A 155 -10.39 -5.28 0.90
N ILE A 156 -11.12 -6.10 0.14
CA ILE A 156 -12.23 -6.88 0.70
C ILE A 156 -11.74 -8.06 1.54
N SER A 157 -10.62 -8.68 1.16
CA SER A 157 -10.02 -9.75 1.94
C SER A 157 -9.43 -9.24 3.25
N THR A 158 -8.88 -8.02 3.26
CA THR A 158 -8.41 -7.32 4.47
C THR A 158 -9.55 -7.03 5.43
N ALA A 159 -10.71 -6.57 4.94
CA ALA A 159 -11.89 -6.38 5.76
C ALA A 159 -12.41 -7.72 6.33
N ASN A 160 -12.36 -8.81 5.54
CA ASN A 160 -12.71 -10.14 6.02
C ASN A 160 -11.72 -10.68 7.06
N PHE A 161 -10.42 -10.40 6.89
CA PHE A 161 -9.38 -10.70 7.87
C PHE A 161 -9.63 -9.95 9.19
N ALA A 162 -9.96 -8.66 9.13
CA ALA A 162 -10.33 -7.90 10.31
C ALA A 162 -11.53 -8.52 11.05
N ASN A 163 -12.51 -9.05 10.30
CA ASN A 163 -13.71 -9.67 10.85
C ASN A 163 -13.50 -11.09 11.41
N LYS A 164 -12.71 -11.93 10.73
CA LYS A 164 -12.64 -13.40 10.97
C LYS A 164 -11.25 -13.91 11.37
N GLY A 165 -10.24 -13.05 11.38
CA GLY A 165 -8.83 -13.45 11.59
C GLY A 165 -8.15 -13.95 10.32
N PHE A 166 -6.96 -14.54 10.47
CA PHE A 166 -6.01 -14.85 9.39
C PHE A 166 -6.63 -15.57 8.18
N PHE A 167 -7.40 -16.63 8.41
CA PHE A 167 -8.04 -17.38 7.32
C PHE A 167 -9.10 -16.60 6.53
N GLY A 168 -9.53 -15.44 7.03
CA GLY A 168 -10.41 -14.52 6.32
C GLY A 168 -9.87 -14.06 4.96
N PHE A 169 -8.55 -14.02 4.76
CA PHE A 169 -7.96 -13.68 3.46
C PHE A 169 -8.38 -14.65 2.33
N PHE A 170 -8.59 -15.92 2.66
CA PHE A 170 -8.68 -17.01 1.69
C PHE A 170 -10.12 -17.51 1.44
N GLU A 171 -11.14 -16.78 1.91
CA GLU A 171 -12.54 -17.10 1.60
C GLU A 171 -12.95 -16.68 0.18
N PHE A 172 -12.17 -17.07 -0.83
CA PHE A 172 -12.28 -16.62 -2.22
C PHE A 172 -13.72 -16.65 -2.73
N LYS A 173 -14.42 -17.78 -2.58
CA LYS A 173 -15.80 -17.95 -3.05
C LYS A 173 -16.76 -16.89 -2.50
N ASN A 174 -16.65 -16.57 -1.21
CA ASN A 174 -17.54 -15.58 -0.58
C ASN A 174 -17.13 -14.17 -0.96
N LEU A 175 -15.83 -13.90 -1.04
CA LEU A 175 -15.30 -12.58 -1.34
C LEU A 175 -15.53 -12.17 -2.79
N PHE A 176 -15.34 -13.09 -3.75
CA PHE A 176 -15.68 -12.83 -5.16
C PHE A 176 -17.16 -12.49 -5.36
N LYS A 177 -18.07 -13.10 -4.58
CA LYS A 177 -19.50 -12.73 -4.62
C LYS A 177 -19.78 -11.31 -4.12
N MET A 178 -18.93 -10.76 -3.26
CA MET A 178 -19.06 -9.38 -2.77
C MET A 178 -18.51 -8.35 -3.75
N MET A 179 -17.69 -8.77 -4.71
CA MET A 179 -17.02 -7.92 -5.72
C MET A 179 -17.94 -7.64 -6.92
N ASN A 180 -19.13 -7.08 -6.66
CA ASN A 180 -20.05 -6.66 -7.72
C ASN A 180 -19.54 -5.40 -8.45
N LEU A 181 -20.23 -4.96 -9.50
CA LEU A 181 -19.84 -3.75 -10.26
C LEU A 181 -19.70 -2.51 -9.36
N LYS A 182 -20.55 -2.36 -8.32
CA LYS A 182 -20.45 -1.26 -7.36
C LYS A 182 -19.14 -1.30 -6.58
N TYR A 183 -18.67 -2.47 -6.16
CA TYR A 183 -17.35 -2.65 -5.55
C TYR A 183 -16.22 -2.25 -6.49
N ILE A 184 -16.27 -2.74 -7.75
CA ILE A 184 -15.21 -2.47 -8.74
C ILE A 184 -15.11 -0.96 -9.00
N VAL A 185 -16.23 -0.28 -9.20
CA VAL A 185 -16.26 1.18 -9.37
C VAL A 185 -15.75 1.89 -8.12
N LEU A 186 -16.17 1.47 -6.92
CA LEU A 186 -15.68 2.04 -5.66
C LEU A 186 -14.16 1.88 -5.53
N ALA A 187 -13.62 0.71 -5.85
CA ALA A 187 -12.19 0.45 -5.78
C ALA A 187 -11.41 1.35 -6.75
N ILE A 188 -11.86 1.44 -8.00
CA ILE A 188 -11.25 2.33 -9.01
C ILE A 188 -11.27 3.78 -8.52
N VAL A 189 -12.40 4.28 -8.01
CA VAL A 189 -12.51 5.66 -7.50
C VAL A 189 -11.54 5.91 -6.36
N VAL A 190 -11.45 5.00 -5.38
CA VAL A 190 -10.55 5.14 -4.24
C VAL A 190 -9.08 5.12 -4.69
N TYR A 191 -8.70 4.22 -5.60
CA TYR A 191 -7.34 4.16 -6.12
C TYR A 191 -6.97 5.42 -6.93
N VAL A 192 -7.85 5.88 -7.82
CA VAL A 192 -7.61 7.09 -8.61
C VAL A 192 -7.48 8.32 -7.71
N LEU A 193 -8.39 8.47 -6.73
CA LEU A 193 -8.33 9.58 -5.78
C LEU A 193 -7.05 9.54 -4.96
N THR A 194 -6.67 8.37 -4.44
CA THR A 194 -5.46 8.19 -3.64
C THR A 194 -4.21 8.54 -4.45
N SER A 195 -4.11 8.03 -5.67
CA SER A 195 -2.99 8.33 -6.58
C SER A 195 -2.92 9.81 -6.95
N LEU A 196 -4.06 10.45 -7.21
CA LEU A 196 -4.13 11.87 -7.54
C LEU A 196 -3.69 12.75 -6.36
N VAL A 197 -4.12 12.44 -5.14
CA VAL A 197 -3.68 13.16 -3.93
C VAL A 197 -2.18 12.99 -3.72
N TYR A 198 -1.65 11.77 -3.83
CA TYR A 198 -0.20 11.54 -3.75
C TYR A 198 0.58 12.31 -4.82
N PHE A 199 0.08 12.31 -6.06
CA PHE A 199 0.71 13.04 -7.16
C PHE A 199 0.75 14.54 -6.89
N ILE A 200 -0.37 15.14 -6.45
CA ILE A 200 -0.43 16.57 -6.11
C ILE A 200 0.52 16.90 -4.96
N VAL A 201 0.52 16.11 -3.88
CA VAL A 201 1.42 16.30 -2.74
C VAL A 201 2.88 16.22 -3.18
N TYR A 202 3.22 15.23 -4.00
CA TYR A 202 4.56 15.09 -4.58
C TYR A 202 4.97 16.32 -5.39
N LEU A 203 4.09 16.82 -6.28
CA LEU A 203 4.36 18.03 -7.05
C LEU A 203 4.58 19.26 -6.14
N ILE A 204 3.73 19.46 -5.13
CA ILE A 204 3.86 20.57 -4.17
C ILE A 204 5.22 20.52 -3.47
N ILE A 205 5.63 19.34 -2.99
CA ILE A 205 6.89 19.15 -2.29
C ILE A 205 8.06 19.42 -3.24
N VAL A 206 8.09 18.79 -4.42
CA VAL A 206 9.20 18.93 -5.37
C VAL A 206 9.33 20.37 -5.85
N PHE A 207 8.25 20.98 -6.34
CA PHE A 207 8.30 22.36 -6.83
C PHE A 207 8.54 23.35 -5.70
N GLY A 208 7.88 23.18 -4.55
CA GLY A 208 8.03 24.06 -3.40
C GLY A 208 9.46 24.08 -2.87
N ILE A 209 10.08 22.90 -2.72
CA ILE A 209 11.48 22.79 -2.29
C ILE A 209 12.41 23.37 -3.34
N MET A 210 12.21 23.05 -4.62
CA MET A 210 13.05 23.59 -5.70
C MET A 210 13.02 25.11 -5.78
N ILE A 211 11.83 25.72 -5.65
CA ILE A 211 11.68 27.18 -5.61
C ILE A 211 12.37 27.77 -4.38
N ALA A 212 12.15 27.19 -3.19
CA ALA A 212 12.79 27.68 -1.97
C ALA A 212 14.32 27.63 -2.06
N LEU A 213 14.88 26.52 -2.56
CA LEU A 213 16.32 26.37 -2.75
C LEU A 213 16.86 27.35 -3.80
N TYR A 214 16.14 27.55 -4.90
CA TYR A 214 16.52 28.54 -5.91
C TYR A 214 16.58 29.97 -5.33
N LEU A 215 15.60 30.35 -4.48
CA LEU A 215 15.59 31.66 -3.83
C LEU A 215 16.75 31.84 -2.84
N ILE A 216 17.21 30.77 -2.18
CA ILE A 216 18.33 30.83 -1.22
C ILE A 216 19.68 30.90 -1.95
N TYR A 217 19.88 30.08 -2.99
CA TYR A 217 21.18 29.90 -3.63
C TYR A 217 21.35 30.66 -4.95
N GLY A 218 20.29 31.31 -5.45
CA GLY A 218 20.31 32.15 -6.65
C GLY A 218 20.38 31.41 -7.99
N SER A 219 20.73 30.12 -8.01
CA SER A 219 20.72 29.29 -9.21
C SER A 219 20.51 27.80 -8.89
N PHE A 220 19.93 27.05 -9.84
CA PHE A 220 19.78 25.59 -9.70
C PHE A 220 21.13 24.85 -9.75
N GLU A 221 22.14 25.42 -10.40
CA GLU A 221 23.50 24.87 -10.42
C GLU A 221 24.11 24.85 -9.02
N MET A 222 23.96 25.95 -8.26
CA MET A 222 24.43 26.01 -6.88
C MET A 222 23.70 25.01 -5.97
N VAL A 223 22.39 24.82 -6.18
CA VAL A 223 21.62 23.78 -5.47
C VAL A 223 22.16 22.39 -5.76
N TYR A 224 22.45 22.09 -7.04
CA TYR A 224 23.04 20.82 -7.45
C TYR A 224 24.43 20.61 -6.84
N ILE A 225 25.28 21.63 -6.82
CA ILE A 225 26.60 21.55 -6.19
C ILE A 225 26.45 21.25 -4.69
N LYS A 226 25.58 21.97 -3.98
CA LYS A 226 25.37 21.78 -2.53
C LYS A 226 24.86 20.40 -2.17
N ILE A 227 23.85 19.90 -2.89
CA ILE A 227 23.21 18.60 -2.58
C ILE A 227 23.99 17.42 -3.17
N GLY A 228 24.43 17.53 -4.42
CA GLY A 228 25.00 16.43 -5.19
C GLY A 228 26.52 16.28 -5.04
N VAL A 229 27.24 17.41 -5.05
CA VAL A 229 28.72 17.42 -5.07
C VAL A 229 29.29 17.53 -3.65
N GLU A 230 28.92 18.60 -2.95
CA GLU A 230 29.37 18.84 -1.58
C GLU A 230 28.70 17.91 -0.55
N LYS A 231 27.52 17.36 -0.91
CA LYS A 231 26.69 16.53 -0.03
C LYS A 231 26.45 17.20 1.32
N ASP A 232 25.89 18.41 1.29
CA ASP A 232 25.46 19.11 2.50
C ASP A 232 24.39 18.28 3.22
N TYR A 233 24.82 17.45 4.17
CA TYR A 233 23.96 16.52 4.90
C TYR A 233 22.94 17.26 5.78
N LEU A 234 23.24 18.49 6.21
CA LEU A 234 22.30 19.30 6.97
C LEU A 234 21.15 19.75 6.07
N LEU A 235 21.46 20.26 4.88
CA LEU A 235 20.45 20.65 3.89
C LEU A 235 19.60 19.43 3.45
N ILE A 236 20.25 18.30 3.16
CA ILE A 236 19.57 17.06 2.80
C ILE A 236 18.65 16.58 3.94
N GLY A 237 19.13 16.63 5.18
CA GLY A 237 18.36 16.26 6.36
C GLY A 237 17.13 17.15 6.57
N LEU A 238 17.28 18.47 6.37
CA LEU A 238 16.17 19.43 6.45
C LEU A 238 15.10 19.16 5.38
N ILE A 239 15.53 18.95 4.13
CA ILE A 239 14.65 18.60 3.00
C ILE A 239 13.89 17.31 3.30
N ALA A 240 14.60 16.29 3.78
CA ALA A 240 14.02 15.00 4.15
C ALA A 240 12.99 15.15 5.28
N PHE A 241 13.29 15.95 6.30
CA PHE A 241 12.38 16.21 7.42
C PHE A 241 11.10 16.94 6.99
N ILE A 242 11.22 18.02 6.22
CA ILE A 242 10.04 18.77 5.76
C ILE A 242 9.17 17.89 4.85
N SER A 243 9.80 17.18 3.91
CA SER A 243 9.09 16.27 3.01
C SER A 243 8.38 15.17 3.79
N SER A 244 9.04 14.58 4.80
CA SER A 244 8.48 13.48 5.56
C SER A 244 7.26 13.88 6.39
N VAL A 245 7.23 15.12 6.93
CA VAL A 245 6.07 15.64 7.65
C VAL A 245 4.85 15.75 6.73
N ILE A 246 5.03 16.27 5.51
CA ILE A 246 3.94 16.45 4.54
C ILE A 246 3.48 15.10 3.98
N PHE A 247 4.41 14.20 3.63
CA PHE A 247 4.07 12.84 3.21
C PHE A 247 3.39 12.07 4.34
N GLY A 248 3.87 12.19 5.58
CA GLY A 248 3.32 11.51 6.74
C GLY A 248 1.83 11.80 6.96
N VAL A 249 1.42 13.07 6.94
CA VAL A 249 -0.01 13.42 7.11
C VAL A 249 -0.86 12.96 5.92
N SER A 250 -0.34 13.13 4.70
CA SER A 250 -1.07 12.76 3.48
C SER A 250 -1.29 11.25 3.41
N THR A 251 -0.23 10.48 3.69
CA THR A 251 -0.28 9.02 3.79
C THR A 251 -1.25 8.55 4.86
N LEU A 252 -1.25 9.17 6.05
CA LEU A 252 -2.15 8.80 7.14
C LEU A 252 -3.62 8.95 6.72
N ILE A 253 -3.98 10.13 6.18
CA ILE A 253 -5.35 10.42 5.75
C ILE A 253 -5.79 9.40 4.71
N LEU A 254 -4.97 9.15 3.69
CA LEU A 254 -5.31 8.22 2.60
C LEU A 254 -5.50 6.78 3.10
N TYR A 255 -4.63 6.30 4.00
CA TYR A 255 -4.81 4.96 4.54
C TYR A 255 -6.01 4.84 5.48
N ILE A 256 -6.30 5.84 6.32
CA ILE A 256 -7.53 5.84 7.13
C ILE A 256 -8.75 5.79 6.20
N LEU A 257 -8.78 6.62 5.16
CA LEU A 257 -9.87 6.66 4.18
C LEU A 257 -10.07 5.29 3.53
N TYR A 258 -9.00 4.72 2.97
CA TYR A 258 -9.00 3.41 2.33
C TYR A 258 -9.62 2.35 3.25
N HIS A 259 -9.08 2.19 4.46
CA HIS A 259 -9.51 1.13 5.37
C HIS A 259 -10.95 1.32 5.85
N ARG A 260 -11.35 2.57 6.15
CA ARG A 260 -12.71 2.90 6.56
C ARG A 260 -13.75 2.62 5.46
N ILE A 261 -13.47 3.05 4.23
CA ILE A 261 -14.36 2.88 3.07
C ILE A 261 -14.62 1.39 2.81
N PHE A 262 -13.56 0.58 2.71
CA PHE A 262 -13.73 -0.84 2.38
C PHE A 262 -14.31 -1.66 3.53
N ALA A 263 -14.02 -1.31 4.79
CA ALA A 263 -14.68 -1.93 5.93
C ALA A 263 -16.19 -1.64 5.95
N ASN A 264 -16.61 -0.40 5.67
CA ASN A 264 -18.03 -0.04 5.56
C ASN A 264 -18.70 -0.76 4.38
N TYR A 265 -18.04 -0.82 3.21
CA TYR A 265 -18.56 -1.57 2.06
C TYR A 265 -18.77 -3.05 2.40
N TYR A 266 -17.76 -3.67 3.01
CA TYR A 266 -17.82 -5.06 3.45
C TYR A 266 -18.97 -5.28 4.45
N LYS A 267 -19.09 -4.42 5.47
CA LYS A 267 -20.18 -4.48 6.48
C LYS A 267 -21.56 -4.44 5.83
N ASN A 268 -21.76 -3.56 4.85
CA ASN A 268 -23.03 -3.40 4.15
C ASN A 268 -23.36 -4.58 3.21
N THR A 269 -22.37 -5.41 2.88
CA THR A 269 -22.50 -6.48 1.87
C THR A 269 -22.49 -7.88 2.50
N ILE A 270 -21.77 -8.09 3.60
CA ILE A 270 -21.61 -9.41 4.23
C ILE A 270 -22.95 -10.03 4.66
N GLY A 271 -23.88 -9.22 5.18
CA GLY A 271 -25.21 -9.68 5.58
C GLY A 271 -26.02 -10.22 4.41
N LYS A 272 -25.85 -9.64 3.21
CA LYS A 272 -26.54 -10.06 1.99
C LYS A 272 -26.01 -11.38 1.44
N VAL A 273 -24.72 -11.69 1.63
CA VAL A 273 -24.12 -12.93 1.12
C VAL A 273 -24.43 -14.14 2.02
N ARG A 274 -24.60 -13.96 3.34
CA ARG A 274 -24.94 -15.06 4.26
C ARG A 274 -26.35 -15.62 4.09
N VAL A 275 -27.28 -14.84 3.54
CA VAL A 275 -28.69 -15.22 3.32
C VAL A 275 -28.87 -16.15 2.11
N TRP A 276 -27.85 -16.31 1.26
CA TRP A 276 -27.87 -17.21 0.09
C TRP A 276 -27.26 -18.59 0.37
N LYS A 277 -27.34 -19.06 1.62
CA LYS A 277 -27.02 -20.44 2.01
C LYS A 277 -28.32 -21.23 2.14
#